data_AF-A0A1N7SR10-F1
#
_entry.id   AF-A0A1N7SR10-F1
#
_cell.length_a   1.000
_cell.length_b   1.000
_cell.length_c   1.000
_cell.angle_alpha   90.00
_cell.angle_beta   90.00
_cell.angle_gamma   90.00
#
_symmetry.space_group_name_H-M   'P 1'
#
loop_
_entity.id
_entity.type
_entity.pdbx_description
1 polymer ?
#
loop_
_entity_poly.entity_id
_entity_poly.type
_entity_poly.pdbx_seq_one_letter_code
_entity_poly.pdbx_strand_id
1 'polypeptide(L)' 'MGSLIGGIAETQEMLDFCGKHGITSDIEMIQMQQINEAYERMLKSDVKYRFVIDLDSLRK' A
#
# COMPACT_ATOMS: atom_id res chain seq x y z
N MET A 1 -22.22 -2.14 12.66
CA MET A 1 -21.91 -3.04 11.53
C MET A 1 -20.99 -2.27 10.60
N GLY A 2 -19.69 -2.55 10.64
CA GLY A 2 -18.72 -1.97 9.72
C GLY A 2 -18.41 -2.97 8.61
N SER A 3 -18.26 -2.49 7.38
CA SER A 3 -17.73 -3.32 6.30
C SER A 3 -16.22 -3.49 6.50
N LEU A 4 -15.74 -4.73 6.53
CA LEU A 4 -14.32 -5.03 6.73
C LEU A 4 -13.52 -4.78 5.44
N ILE A 5 -14.06 -5.19 4.29
CA ILE A 5 -13.53 -5.03 2.92
C ILE A 5 -14.73 -5.11 1.95
N GLY A 6 -14.68 -4.41 0.81
CA GLY A 6 -15.67 -4.53 -0.27
C GLY A 6 -15.57 -5.85 -1.07
N GLY A 7 -16.62 -6.19 -1.80
CA GLY A 7 -16.63 -7.34 -2.71
C GLY A 7 -15.72 -7.17 -3.93
N ILE A 8 -15.55 -8.22 -4.75
CA ILE A 8 -14.73 -8.16 -5.98
C ILE A 8 -15.26 -7.09 -6.94
N ALA A 9 -16.57 -7.05 -7.17
CA ALA A 9 -17.19 -6.06 -8.07
C ALA A 9 -17.00 -4.63 -7.56
N GLU A 10 -17.27 -4.39 -6.27
CA GLU A 10 -17.05 -3.08 -5.63
C GLU A 10 -15.58 -2.65 -5.68
N THR A 11 -14.64 -3.60 -5.53
CA THR A 11 -13.21 -3.33 -5.64
C THR A 11 -12.85 -2.92 -7.07
N GLN A 12 -13.42 -3.56 -8.09
CA GLN A 12 -13.20 -3.16 -9.48
C GLN A 12 -13.74 -1.75 -9.76
N GLU A 13 -14.94 -1.43 -9.27
CA GLU A 13 -15.52 -0.09 -9.39
C GLU A 13 -14.64 0.97 -8.71
N MET A 14 -14.10 0.67 -7.53
CA MET A 14 -13.16 1.54 -6.81
C MET A 14 -11.86 1.75 -7.61
N LEU A 15 -11.28 0.68 -8.18
CA LEU A 15 -10.08 0.79 -9.02
C LEU A 15 -10.33 1.62 -10.28
N ASP A 16 -11.45 1.41 -10.96
CA ASP A 16 -11.83 2.16 -12.16
C ASP A 16 -12.03 3.65 -11.84
N PHE A 17 -12.68 3.96 -10.72
CA PHE A 17 -12.86 5.33 -10.25
C PHE A 17 -11.51 5.97 -9.92
N CYS A 18 -10.66 5.31 -9.13
CA CYS A 18 -9.33 5.82 -8.79
C CYS A 18 -8.47 6.08 -10.03
N GLY A 19 -8.48 5.15 -10.99
CA GLY A 19 -7.77 5.29 -12.26
C GLY A 19 -8.25 6.48 -13.09
N LYS A 20 -9.57 6.71 -13.17
CA LYS A 20 -10.15 7.86 -13.90
C LYS A 20 -9.82 9.20 -13.27
N HIS A 21 -9.69 9.25 -11.95
CA HIS A 21 -9.47 10.48 -11.19
C HIS A 21 -8.01 10.70 -10.78
N GLY A 22 -7.09 9.80 -11.15
CA GLY A 22 -5.68 9.90 -10.75
C GLY A 22 -5.48 9.77 -9.23
N ILE A 23 -6.36 9.04 -8.55
CA ILE A 23 -6.28 8.84 -7.10
C ILE A 23 -5.30 7.71 -6.83
N THR A 24 -4.22 8.04 -6.13
CA THR A 24 -3.21 7.08 -5.67
C THR A 24 -2.93 7.30 -4.20
N SER A 25 -2.34 6.30 -3.54
CA SER A 25 -1.83 6.46 -2.18
C SER A 25 -0.49 7.20 -2.19
N ASP A 26 -0.21 8.00 -1.17
CA ASP A 26 1.15 8.45 -0.89
C ASP A 26 1.94 7.31 -0.25
N ILE A 27 3.06 6.97 -0.87
CA ILE A 27 3.84 5.78 -0.49
C ILE A 27 5.29 6.11 -0.21
N GLU A 28 5.88 5.30 0.66
CA GLU A 28 7.32 5.15 0.82
C GLU A 28 7.72 3.78 0.27
N MET A 29 8.46 3.77 -0.84
CA MET A 29 8.92 2.53 -1.45
C MET A 29 10.12 1.97 -0.69
N ILE A 30 10.10 0.67 -0.39
CA ILE A 30 11.18 -0.03 0.31
C ILE A 30 11.65 -1.25 -0.48
N GLN A 31 12.92 -1.62 -0.30
CA GLN A 31 13.42 -2.92 -0.75
C GLN A 31 12.95 -4.03 0.19
N MET A 32 12.89 -5.27 -0.31
CA MET A 32 12.46 -6.44 0.45
C MET A 32 13.29 -6.63 1.72
N GLN A 33 14.60 -6.35 1.65
CA GLN A 33 15.54 -6.48 2.77
C GLN A 33 15.25 -5.48 3.90
N GLN A 34 14.48 -4.41 3.63
CA GLN A 34 14.16 -3.35 4.59
C GLN A 34 12.85 -3.57 5.34
N ILE A 35 12.15 -4.70 5.12
CA ILE A 35 10.81 -4.94 5.68
C ILE A 35 10.76 -4.85 7.21
N ASN A 36 11.78 -5.36 7.90
CA ASN A 36 11.82 -5.32 9.37
C ASN A 36 11.95 -3.88 9.90
N GLU A 37 12.80 -3.07 9.27
CA GLU A 37 12.96 -1.65 9.62
C GLU A 37 11.66 -0.87 9.35
N ALA A 38 11.03 -1.10 8.19
CA ALA A 38 9.76 -0.48 7.84
C ALA A 38 8.64 -0.86 8.83
N TYR A 39 8.64 -2.09 9.33
CA TYR A 39 7.69 -2.53 10.36
C TYR A 39 7.89 -1.78 11.68
N GLU A 40 9.13 -1.62 12.15
CA GLU A 40 9.44 -0.83 13.36
C GLU A 40 9.04 0.65 13.22
N ARG A 41 9.25 1.24 12.04
CA ARG A 41 8.83 2.61 11.72
C ARG A 41 7.29 2.73 11.72
N MET A 42 6.60 1.77 11.11
CA MET A 42 5.14 1.74 11.10
C MET A 42 4.56 1.70 12.52
N LEU A 43 5.12 0.87 13.42
CA LEU A 43 4.68 0.82 14.83
C LEU A 43 4.85 2.17 15.55
N LYS A 44 5.84 2.97 15.16
CA LYS A 44 6.10 4.32 15.68
C LYS A 44 5.30 5.40 14.95
N SER A 45 4.41 5.04 14.02
CA SER A 45 3.72 5.96 13.11
C SER A 45 4.65 6.84 12.27
N ASP A 46 5.89 6.38 12.05
CA ASP A 46 6.90 7.06 11.25
C ASP A 46 6.80 6.64 9.76
N VAL A 47 5.67 6.99 9.14
CA VAL A 47 5.40 6.73 7.73
C VAL A 47 4.39 7.74 7.19
N LYS A 48 4.53 8.16 5.93
CA LYS A 48 3.56 9.01 5.22
C LYS A 48 3.21 8.45 3.84
N TYR A 49 2.13 7.70 3.64
CA TYR A 49 1.23 7.10 4.64
C TYR A 49 1.29 5.57 4.62
N ARG A 50 1.97 4.98 3.64
CA ARG A 50 2.04 3.53 3.46
C ARG A 50 3.40 3.09 2.91
N PHE A 51 3.96 2.04 3.47
CA PHE A 51 5.09 1.36 2.85
C PHE A 51 4.63 0.46 1.70
N VAL A 52 5.34 0.49 0.59
CA VAL A 52 5.15 -0.43 -0.54
C VAL A 52 6.47 -1.11 -0.86
N ILE A 53 6.47 -2.45 -0.91
CA ILE A 53 7.67 -3.23 -1.21
C ILE A 53 7.85 -3.28 -2.73
N ASP A 54 9.03 -2.89 -3.21
CA ASP A 54 9.45 -3.18 -4.58
C ASP A 54 9.88 -4.65 -4.69
N LEU A 55 9.06 -5.47 -5.35
CA LEU A 55 9.35 -6.89 -5.52
C LEU A 55 10.52 -7.18 -6.48
N ASP A 56 10.96 -6.21 -7.32
CA ASP A 56 12.17 -6.38 -8.13
C ASP A 56 13.42 -6.48 -7.25
N SER A 57 13.41 -5.87 -6.07
CA SER A 57 14.52 -5.95 -5.10
C SER A 57 14.78 -7.35 -4.55
N LEU A 58 13.86 -8.31 -4.74
CA LEU A 58 14.07 -9.72 -4.38
C LEU A 58 15.12 -10.41 -5.27
N ARG A 59 15.34 -9.89 -6.49
CA ARG A 59 16.27 -10.47 -7.47
C ARG A 59 17.71 -9.98 -7.33
N LYS A 60 17.95 -9.02 -6.43
CA LYS A 60 19.25 -8.37 -6.18
C LYS A 60 19.90 -8.96 -4.94
#